data_AF-K4LI30-F1
#
_entry.id   AF-K4LI30-F1
#
_cell.length_a   1.000
_cell.length_b   1.000
_cell.length_c   1.000
_cell.angle_alpha   90.00
_cell.angle_beta   90.00
_cell.angle_gamma   90.00
#
_symmetry.space_group_name_H-M   'P 1'
#
loop_
_entity.id
_entity.type
_entity.pdbx_description
1 polymer ?
#
loop_
_entity_poly.entity_id
_entity_poly.type
_entity_poly.pdbx_seq_one_letter_code
_entity_poly.pdbx_strand_id
1 'polypeptide(L)'
;MKAYENRFVFNQRQKSACRSCAYQGFLCKAKRPSIVRKTKTELVDWVDQHLVTEKAQESIKKRAPWVETVFAEMKAVHGLSRAKLRGRVKVQIQVLFAMALHKIKQLLKLLKEPKRKGSQCCLLSFAISFRRLVFRS
;
A
#
# COMPACT_ATOMS: atom_id res chain seq x y z
N MET A 1 0.31 14.18 19.33
CA MET A 1 1.70 14.51 18.96
C MET A 1 2.63 13.50 19.62
N LYS A 2 3.20 12.54 18.86
CA LYS A 2 4.25 11.66 19.37
C LYS A 2 5.55 12.07 18.70
N ALA A 3 6.56 12.29 19.54
CA ALA A 3 7.91 12.69 19.19
C ALA A 3 8.48 11.83 18.06
N TYR A 4 8.87 12.48 16.96
CA TYR A 4 9.82 11.95 16.00
C TYR A 4 11.15 12.68 16.19
N GLU A 5 11.60 12.76 17.43
CA GLU A 5 12.96 13.18 17.75
C GLU A 5 13.91 12.06 17.25
N ASN A 6 14.82 12.43 16.34
CA ASN A 6 16.04 11.68 16.01
C ASN A 6 15.88 10.33 15.29
N ARG A 7 15.24 10.32 14.10
CA ARG A 7 15.55 9.29 13.09
C ARG A 7 16.62 9.83 12.13
N PHE A 8 17.89 9.63 12.49
CA PHE A 8 19.05 10.04 11.70
C PHE A 8 18.92 9.60 10.25
N VAL A 9 18.75 10.57 9.34
CA VAL A 9 18.81 10.34 7.90
C VAL A 9 20.29 10.30 7.53
N PHE A 10 20.86 9.10 7.45
CA PHE A 10 22.23 8.94 6.96
C PHE A 10 22.28 9.33 5.48
N ASN A 11 22.75 10.55 5.23
CA ASN A 11 22.92 11.08 3.89
C ASN A 11 24.10 10.38 3.21
N GLN A 12 23.82 9.82 2.04
CA GLN A 12 24.73 9.36 1.00
C GLN A 12 25.94 8.49 1.38
N ARG A 13 26.23 7.56 0.47
CA ARG A 13 27.37 6.65 0.48
C ARG A 13 28.69 7.42 0.22
N GLN A 14 29.07 8.34 1.09
CA GLN A 14 30.45 8.82 1.16
C GLN A 14 31.16 8.02 2.26
N LYS A 15 31.95 7.02 1.86
CA LYS A 15 32.78 6.24 2.79
C LYS A 15 33.67 7.15 3.66
N SER A 16 34.08 8.30 3.12
CA SER A 16 34.82 9.35 3.82
C SER A 16 34.03 9.94 4.99
N ALA A 17 32.77 10.32 4.78
CA ALA A 17 31.91 10.89 5.82
C ALA A 17 31.63 9.91 6.97
N CYS A 18 31.56 8.59 6.69
CA CYS A 18 31.42 7.59 7.73
C CYS A 18 32.71 7.35 8.53
N ARG A 19 33.89 7.54 7.92
CA ARG A 19 35.20 7.39 8.59
C ARG A 19 35.52 8.54 9.54
N SER A 20 34.95 9.72 9.31
CA SER A 20 35.14 10.90 10.16
C SER A 20 34.00 11.10 11.17
N CYS A 21 33.09 10.14 11.32
CA CYS A 21 31.92 10.29 12.17
C CYS A 21 32.25 9.96 13.63
N ALA A 22 32.02 10.92 14.54
CA ALA A 22 32.23 10.76 15.99
C ALA A 22 31.43 9.61 16.63
N TYR A 23 30.39 9.11 15.94
CA TYR A 23 29.52 8.03 16.42
C TYR A 23 29.81 6.66 15.77
N GLN A 24 30.90 6.55 15.00
CA GLN A 24 31.34 5.30 14.39
C GLN A 24 31.72 4.27 15.47
N GLY A 25 31.12 3.08 15.44
CA GLY A 25 31.37 1.99 16.40
C GLY A 25 30.47 1.97 17.65
N PHE A 26 30.02 3.12 18.16
CA PHE A 26 29.15 3.16 19.35
C PHE A 26 27.65 3.03 18.98
N LEU A 27 27.15 3.91 18.09
CA LEU A 27 25.75 3.91 17.63
C LEU A 27 25.56 3.16 16.29
N CYS A 28 26.62 3.08 15.49
CA CYS A 28 26.58 2.44 14.17
C CYS A 28 26.77 0.90 14.27
N LYS A 29 25.86 0.19 14.94
CA LYS A 29 25.93 -1.28 15.16
C LYS A 29 25.23 -2.13 14.08
N ALA A 30 25.00 -1.61 12.87
CA ALA A 30 24.31 -2.38 11.85
C ALA A 30 25.30 -3.18 10.98
N LYS A 31 25.32 -4.52 11.14
CA LYS A 31 26.04 -5.46 10.25
C LYS A 31 25.59 -5.35 8.78
N ARG A 32 24.41 -4.75 8.54
CA ARG A 32 23.99 -4.16 7.27
C ARG A 32 23.11 -2.93 7.55
N PRO A 33 23.57 -1.69 7.32
CA PRO A 33 22.68 -0.54 7.40
C PRO A 33 21.60 -0.68 6.31
N SER A 34 20.33 -0.76 6.71
CA SER A 34 19.23 -0.64 5.75
C SER A 34 19.10 0.83 5.36
N ILE A 35 19.41 1.14 4.10
CA ILE A 35 19.30 2.50 3.56
C ILE A 35 17.86 2.64 3.06
N VAL A 36 17.01 3.28 3.86
CA VAL A 36 15.68 3.69 3.40
C VAL A 36 15.83 5.03 2.68
N ARG A 37 15.85 5.01 1.34
CA ARG A 37 15.77 6.23 0.53
C ARG A 37 14.31 6.62 0.40
N LYS A 38 13.84 7.53 1.26
CA LYS A 38 12.62 8.28 0.91
C LYS A 38 13.03 9.31 -0.14
N THR A 39 12.50 9.20 -1.35
CA THR A 39 12.47 10.35 -2.26
C THR A 39 11.63 11.39 -1.52
N LYS A 40 12.29 12.43 -0.97
CA LYS A 40 11.59 13.57 -0.40
C LYS A 40 10.87 14.24 -1.56
N THR A 41 9.59 13.96 -1.63
CA THR A 41 8.71 14.44 -2.68
C THR A 41 7.55 15.08 -1.93
N GLU A 42 7.14 16.27 -2.36
CA GLU A 42 6.01 16.99 -1.74
C GLU A 42 4.76 16.09 -1.63
N LEU A 43 4.59 15.20 -2.60
CA LEU A 43 3.54 14.17 -2.59
C LEU A 43 3.61 13.23 -1.38
N VAL A 44 4.80 12.77 -1.00
CA VAL A 44 4.98 11.84 0.13
C VAL A 44 4.65 12.55 1.45
N ASP A 45 5.10 13.80 1.59
CA ASP A 45 4.82 14.59 2.79
C ASP A 45 3.33 14.92 2.91
N TRP A 46 2.67 15.22 1.79
CA TRP A 46 1.22 15.41 1.75
C TRP A 46 0.46 14.13 2.11
N VAL A 47 0.87 12.97 1.59
CA VAL A 47 0.25 11.68 1.95
C VAL A 47 0.43 11.39 3.43
N ASP A 48 1.63 11.58 3.97
CA ASP A 48 1.91 11.36 5.39
C ASP A 48 1.03 12.26 6.27
N GLN A 49 0.85 13.53 5.90
CA GLN A 49 -0.09 14.45 6.59
C GLN A 49 -1.56 14.01 6.45
N HIS A 50 -1.97 13.61 5.25
CA HIS A 50 -3.34 13.16 4.98
C HIS A 50 -3.71 11.92 5.78
N LEU A 51 -2.80 10.95 5.90
CA LEU A 51 -3.01 9.69 6.63
C LEU A 51 -3.24 9.89 8.14
N VAL A 52 -2.78 11.02 8.71
CA VAL A 52 -3.01 11.37 10.12
C VAL A 52 -4.43 11.88 10.36
N THR A 53 -5.13 12.37 9.33
CA THR A 53 -6.50 12.88 9.47
C THR A 53 -7.48 11.77 9.87
N GLU A 54 -8.45 12.10 10.73
CA GLU A 54 -9.45 11.13 11.21
C GLU A 54 -10.23 10.50 10.06
N LYS A 55 -10.62 11.31 9.06
CA LYS A 55 -11.33 10.83 7.87
C LYS A 55 -10.51 9.78 7.10
N ALA A 56 -9.21 9.98 6.95
CA ALA A 56 -8.34 9.01 6.29
C ALA A 56 -8.22 7.73 7.11
N GLN A 57 -8.03 7.85 8.42
CA GLN A 57 -7.94 6.69 9.33
C GLN A 57 -9.22 5.86 9.33
N GLU A 58 -10.39 6.49 9.37
CA GLU A 58 -11.68 5.80 9.25
C GLU A 58 -11.83 5.08 7.90
N SER A 59 -11.42 5.72 6.81
CA SER A 59 -11.44 5.10 5.48
C SER A 59 -10.57 3.86 5.42
N ILE A 60 -9.37 3.92 6.02
CA ILE A 60 -8.45 2.78 6.11
C ILE A 60 -9.04 1.67 6.97
N LYS A 61 -9.59 1.99 8.15
CA LYS A 61 -10.27 1.01 9.02
C LYS A 61 -11.40 0.29 8.29
N LYS A 62 -12.21 1.01 7.52
CA LYS A 62 -13.30 0.44 6.71
C LYS A 62 -12.79 -0.49 5.61
N ARG A 63 -11.62 -0.19 5.03
CA ARG A 63 -11.04 -0.97 3.92
C ARG A 63 -10.20 -2.16 4.38
N ALA A 64 -9.57 -2.09 5.55
CA ALA A 64 -8.61 -3.09 6.01
C ALA A 64 -9.17 -4.53 5.97
N PRO A 65 -10.37 -4.81 6.52
CA PRO A 65 -10.93 -6.17 6.48
C PRO A 65 -11.15 -6.68 5.05
N TRP A 66 -11.59 -5.81 4.14
CA TRP A 66 -11.82 -6.17 2.74
C TRP A 66 -10.51 -6.48 2.02
N VAL A 67 -9.48 -5.67 2.25
CA VAL A 67 -8.16 -5.86 1.64
C VAL A 67 -7.54 -7.16 2.14
N GLU A 68 -7.54 -7.40 3.45
CA GLU A 68 -7.02 -8.63 4.05
C GLU A 68 -7.74 -9.87 3.55
N THR A 69 -9.07 -9.81 3.47
CA THR A 69 -9.89 -10.93 2.96
C THR A 69 -9.57 -11.26 1.51
N VAL A 70 -9.43 -10.24 0.65
CA VAL A 70 -9.03 -10.46 -0.76
C VAL A 70 -7.65 -11.10 -0.83
N PHE A 71 -6.68 -10.63 -0.06
CA PHE A 71 -5.35 -11.25 -0.03
C PHE A 71 -5.36 -12.66 0.53
N ALA A 72 -6.23 -12.96 1.52
CA ALA A 72 -6.42 -14.31 2.03
C ALA A 72 -7.00 -15.25 0.95
N GLU A 73 -8.04 -14.83 0.23
CA GLU A 73 -8.61 -15.59 -0.90
C GLU A 73 -7.55 -15.81 -1.98
N MET A 74 -6.78 -14.78 -2.32
CA MET A 74 -5.71 -14.88 -3.32
C MET A 74 -4.63 -15.88 -2.92
N LYS A 75 -4.24 -15.88 -1.65
CA LYS A 75 -3.25 -16.82 -1.12
C LYS A 75 -3.76 -18.26 -1.11
N ALA A 76 -5.01 -18.48 -0.68
CA ALA A 76 -5.59 -19.81 -0.52
C ALA A 76 -6.09 -20.41 -1.83
N VAL A 77 -6.93 -19.67 -2.58
CA VAL A 77 -7.63 -20.17 -3.77
C VAL A 77 -6.79 -20.01 -5.03
N HIS A 78 -6.07 -18.89 -5.16
CA HIS A 78 -5.32 -18.56 -6.38
C HIS A 78 -3.82 -18.92 -6.29
N GLY A 79 -3.41 -19.60 -5.22
CA GLY A 79 -2.06 -20.14 -5.09
C GLY A 79 -0.96 -19.09 -4.95
N LEU A 80 -1.30 -17.86 -4.52
CA LEU A 80 -0.30 -16.80 -4.28
C LEU A 80 0.44 -16.95 -2.94
N SER A 81 0.16 -17.99 -2.16
CA SER A 81 0.94 -18.32 -0.95
C SER A 81 2.39 -18.65 -1.26
N ARG A 82 2.66 -19.21 -2.45
CA ARG A 82 4.01 -19.51 -2.93
C ARG A 82 4.14 -19.06 -4.38
N ALA A 83 5.23 -18.37 -4.69
CA ALA A 83 5.57 -18.06 -6.07
C ALA A 83 5.88 -19.38 -6.81
N LYS A 84 5.10 -19.70 -7.85
CA LYS A 84 5.34 -20.89 -8.68
C LYS A 84 6.42 -20.59 -9.73
N LEU A 85 6.48 -19.35 -10.20
CA LEU A 85 7.47 -18.89 -11.16
C LEU A 85 8.68 -18.27 -10.43
N ARG A 86 9.87 -18.39 -11.04
CA ARG A 86 11.11 -17.77 -10.55
C ARG A 86 11.48 -16.52 -11.36
N GLY A 87 12.06 -15.53 -10.67
CA GLY A 87 12.48 -14.26 -11.26
C GLY A 87 11.40 -13.17 -11.15
N ARG A 88 11.82 -11.93 -10.91
CA ARG A 88 10.94 -10.79 -10.57
C ARG A 88 9.80 -10.59 -11.57
N VAL A 89 10.13 -10.56 -12.85
CA VAL A 89 9.15 -10.31 -13.94
C VAL A 89 8.08 -11.41 -13.98
N LYS A 90 8.49 -12.68 -13.88
CA LYS A 90 7.56 -13.81 -13.94
C LYS A 90 6.65 -13.85 -12.72
N VAL A 91 7.17 -13.55 -11.52
CA VAL A 91 6.35 -13.44 -10.31
C VAL A 91 5.37 -12.28 -10.40
N GLN A 92 5.78 -11.13 -10.95
CA GLN A 92 4.88 -10.00 -11.19
C GLN A 92 3.72 -10.39 -12.11
N ILE A 93 4.02 -11.08 -13.23
CA ILE A 93 3.00 -11.60 -14.15
C ILE A 93 2.04 -12.53 -13.41
N GLN A 94 2.55 -13.47 -12.60
CA GLN A 94 1.70 -14.39 -11.81
C GLN A 94 0.72 -13.62 -10.91
N VAL A 95 1.20 -12.59 -10.20
CA VAL A 95 0.36 -11.78 -9.31
C VAL A 95 -0.68 -10.99 -10.09
N LEU A 96 -0.28 -10.37 -11.20
CA LEU A 96 -1.18 -9.59 -12.06
C LEU A 96 -2.31 -10.45 -12.63
N PHE A 97 -1.99 -11.64 -13.14
CA PHE A 97 -2.98 -12.58 -13.66
C PHE A 97 -3.96 -13.04 -12.57
N ALA A 98 -3.47 -13.41 -11.38
CA ALA A 98 -4.34 -13.81 -10.27
C ALA A 98 -5.32 -12.69 -9.87
N MET A 99 -4.84 -11.44 -9.79
CA MET A 99 -5.68 -10.29 -9.49
C MET A 99 -6.70 -9.98 -10.58
N ALA A 100 -6.31 -10.11 -11.86
CA ALA A 100 -7.20 -9.92 -13.00
C ALA A 100 -8.34 -10.96 -12.98
N LEU A 101 -8.00 -12.23 -12.75
CA LEU A 101 -8.99 -13.31 -12.63
C LEU A 101 -9.96 -13.09 -11.47
N HIS A 102 -9.46 -12.63 -10.32
CA HIS A 102 -10.31 -12.28 -9.19
C HIS A 102 -11.28 -11.12 -9.53
N LYS A 103 -10.82 -10.11 -10.26
CA LYS A 103 -11.70 -9.02 -10.73
C LYS A 103 -12.74 -9.48 -11.73
N ILE A 104 -12.38 -10.34 -12.68
CA ILE A 104 -13.34 -10.95 -13.60
C ILE A 104 -14.38 -11.77 -12.83
N LYS A 105 -13.95 -12.57 -11.85
CA LYS A 105 -14.86 -13.34 -10.97
C LYS A 105 -15.84 -12.42 -10.22
N GLN A 106 -15.39 -11.27 -9.72
CA GLN A 106 -16.27 -10.28 -9.09
C GLN A 106 -17.28 -9.69 -10.07
N LEU A 107 -16.85 -9.32 -11.28
CA LEU A 107 -17.75 -8.82 -12.32
C LEU A 107 -18.81 -9.86 -12.71
N LEU A 108 -18.41 -11.11 -12.88
CA LEU A 108 -19.34 -12.20 -13.17
C LEU A 108 -20.36 -12.44 -12.05
N LYS A 109 -19.95 -12.31 -10.78
CA LYS A 109 -20.89 -12.36 -9.65
C LYS A 109 -21.93 -11.25 -9.73
N LEU A 110 -21.49 -10.02 -10.03
CA LEU A 110 -22.40 -8.87 -10.17
C LEU A 110 -23.38 -9.02 -11.34
N LEU A 111 -22.97 -9.70 -12.42
CA LEU A 111 -23.85 -9.97 -13.57
C LEU A 111 -24.82 -11.13 -13.32
N LYS A 112 -24.42 -12.13 -12.54
CA LYS A 112 -25.26 -13.32 -12.24
C LYS A 112 -26.33 -13.05 -11.19
N GLU A 113 -26.11 -12.14 -10.26
CA GLU A 113 -27.13 -11.82 -9.27
C GLU A 113 -28.23 -10.95 -9.92
N PRO A 114 -29.49 -11.43 -10.00
CA PRO A 114 -30.58 -10.56 -10.43
C PRO A 114 -30.65 -9.41 -9.42
N LYS A 115 -30.72 -8.16 -9.90
CA LYS A 115 -30.86 -6.98 -9.02
C LYS A 115 -31.98 -7.25 -8.02
N ARG A 116 -31.65 -7.49 -6.75
CA ARG A 116 -32.66 -7.50 -5.69
C ARG A 116 -33.31 -6.11 -5.69
N LYS A 117 -34.58 -6.05 -6.14
CA LYS A 117 -35.43 -4.86 -5.97
C LYS A 117 -35.70 -4.74 -4.47
N GLY A 118 -34.86 -3.98 -3.79
CA GLY A 118 -34.99 -3.68 -2.37
C GLY A 118 -33.69 -3.05 -1.88
N SER A 119 -33.77 -1.77 -1.50
CA SER A 119 -32.65 -0.94 -1.03
C SER A 119 -31.81 -0.29 -2.13
N GLN A 120 -32.49 0.27 -3.13
CA GLN A 120 -32.01 1.47 -3.81
C GLN A 120 -32.03 2.65 -2.80
N CYS A 121 -30.95 2.81 -2.03
CA CYS A 121 -30.63 4.11 -1.40
C CYS A 121 -29.13 4.26 -1.05
N CYS A 122 -28.36 3.18 -0.86
CA CYS A 122 -26.98 3.31 -0.35
C CYS A 122 -25.83 2.93 -1.29
N LEU A 123 -26.09 2.28 -2.45
CA LEU A 123 -25.00 1.75 -3.30
C LEU A 123 -24.61 2.64 -4.49
N LEU A 124 -25.31 3.75 -4.73
CA LEU A 124 -24.87 4.77 -5.70
C LEU A 124 -23.88 5.79 -5.09
N SER A 125 -23.64 5.75 -3.78
CA SER A 125 -22.71 6.69 -3.13
C SER A 125 -21.23 6.44 -3.46
N PHE A 126 -20.85 5.26 -3.99
CA PHE A 126 -19.44 4.98 -4.30
C PHE A 126 -19.01 5.27 -5.75
N ALA A 127 -19.94 5.26 -6.70
CA ALA A 127 -19.62 5.60 -8.10
C ALA A 127 -19.49 7.12 -8.34
N ILE A 128 -20.06 7.95 -7.47
CA ILE A 128 -20.05 9.42 -7.61
C ILE A 128 -18.82 10.06 -6.92
N SER A 129 -18.21 9.40 -5.93
CA SER A 129 -17.13 10.00 -5.14
C SER A 129 -15.77 10.02 -5.85
N PHE A 130 -15.50 9.10 -6.80
CA PHE A 130 -14.24 9.11 -7.55
C PHE A 130 -14.23 10.15 -8.68
N ARG A 131 -15.40 10.56 -9.19
CA ARG A 131 -15.50 11.56 -10.26
C ARG A 131 -15.49 13.01 -9.75
N ARG A 132 -15.73 13.24 -8.45
CA ARG A 132 -15.84 14.60 -7.87
C ARG A 132 -14.57 15.11 -7.18
N LEU A 133 -13.57 14.26 -6.97
CA LEU A 133 -12.33 14.60 -6.25
C LEU A 133 -11.10 14.81 -7.16
N VAL A 134 -11.20 14.49 -8.45
CA VAL A 134 -10.10 14.67 -9.43
C VAL A 134 -10.34 15.89 -10.33
N PHE A 135 -11.51 16.55 -10.24
CA PHE A 135 -11.87 17.70 -11.09
C PHE A 135 -12.48 18.83 -10.24
N ARG A 136 -11.65 19.45 -9.40
CA ARG A 136 -11.92 20.79 -8.86
C ARG A 136 -10.57 21.43 -8.56
N SER A 137 -10.07 22.12 -9.58
CA SER A 137 -9.02 23.15 -9.50
C SER A 137 -9.38 24.21 -8.47
#